data_AF-A0A849MFR4-F1
#
_entry.id   AF-A0A849MFR4-F1
#
_cell.length_a   1.000
_cell.length_b   1.000
_cell.length_c   1.000
_cell.angle_alpha   90.00
_cell.angle_beta   90.00
_cell.angle_gamma   90.00
#
_symmetry.space_group_name_H-M   'P 1'
#
loop_
_entity.id
_entity.type
_entity.pdbx_description
1 polymer ?
#
loop_
_entity_poly.entity_id
_entity_poly.type
_entity_poly.pdbx_seq_one_letter_code
_entity_poly.pdbx_strand_id
1 'polypeptide(L)'
;MGRTTSIVLLLIGMLLLLGSCAPFGYALYYEAVVDSSQSHSLGDVGTANQVTFHSTPGSLARLAIEAHVMTNSVQEDPDDFSDDFIARFKFPVNYSISDVNGNTLIKENAALAWKNGGSLSKRNEDTTSTGGTLTATTRFDKFTVPADGKLNIEIEVGPDSTYEATAPSLELHLYEGMIDNIWYVVAGITMLVIGIIMALIGFIFVVTNATKESNQLQISQPNAVSGTRQGSLDANQQAMFIQLSAFSGYIIPFGSIIVPVILWQIWKDKDPYVDRMGRESVNFQLSMALYYIICFILMFVIIGMVLIFFVMMFHFIFIIIGAVQMSRGIDYRHPMIIRFIKS
;
A
#
# COMPACT_ATOMS: atom_id res chain seq x y z
N MET A 1 20.97 -24.09 -6.58
CA MET A 1 20.86 -23.69 -5.16
C MET A 1 20.22 -24.85 -4.39
N GLY A 2 20.76 -25.22 -3.23
CA GLY A 2 20.26 -26.35 -2.45
C GLY A 2 18.88 -26.09 -1.83
N ARG A 3 18.14 -27.14 -1.45
CA ARG A 3 16.80 -27.04 -0.87
C ARG A 3 16.80 -26.20 0.41
N THR A 4 17.77 -26.43 1.28
CA THR A 4 17.98 -25.67 2.53
C THR A 4 18.23 -24.19 2.25
N THR A 5 19.13 -23.87 1.33
CA THR A 5 19.44 -22.49 0.94
C THR A 5 18.21 -21.76 0.38
N SER A 6 17.37 -22.47 -0.37
CA SER A 6 16.14 -21.93 -0.99
C SER A 6 15.06 -21.59 0.06
N ILE A 7 14.88 -22.49 1.03
CA ILE A 7 13.98 -22.25 2.17
C ILE A 7 14.50 -21.08 3.02
N VAL A 8 15.80 -21.01 3.30
CA VAL A 8 16.40 -19.89 4.05
C VAL A 8 16.17 -18.57 3.32
N LEU A 9 16.38 -18.52 2.00
CA LEU A 9 16.15 -17.30 1.21
C LEU A 9 14.67 -16.86 1.25
N LEU A 10 13.74 -17.82 1.15
CA LEU A 10 12.30 -17.57 1.28
C LEU A 10 11.95 -16.99 2.65
N LEU A 11 12.46 -17.59 3.73
CA LEU A 11 12.20 -17.15 5.10
C LEU A 11 12.79 -15.76 5.39
N ILE A 12 13.99 -15.47 4.90
CA ILE A 12 14.59 -14.13 5.03
C ILE A 12 13.76 -13.10 4.27
N GLY A 13 13.32 -13.42 3.05
CA GLY A 13 12.44 -12.55 2.27
C GLY A 13 11.11 -12.26 3.00
N MET A 14 10.51 -13.29 3.61
CA MET A 14 9.31 -13.14 4.44
C MET A 14 9.54 -12.27 5.67
N LEU A 15 10.68 -12.44 6.36
CA LEU A 15 11.02 -11.66 7.54
C LEU A 15 11.19 -10.17 7.19
N LEU A 16 11.84 -9.86 6.06
CA LEU A 16 12.00 -8.49 5.59
C LEU A 16 10.66 -7.86 5.18
N LEU A 17 9.79 -8.63 4.54
CA LEU A 17 8.46 -8.18 4.16
C LEU A 17 7.63 -7.80 5.40
N LEU A 18 7.57 -8.68 6.41
CA LEU A 18 6.89 -8.39 7.67
C LEU A 18 7.55 -7.26 8.45
N GLY A 19 8.88 -7.21 8.43
CA GLY A 19 9.68 -6.17 9.08
C GLY A 19 9.47 -4.78 8.48
N SER A 20 9.08 -4.68 7.21
CA SER A 20 8.83 -3.39 6.53
C SER A 20 7.68 -2.59 7.15
N CYS A 21 6.73 -3.26 7.82
CA CYS A 21 5.61 -2.62 8.51
C CYS A 21 6.06 -1.79 9.71
N ALA A 22 7.19 -2.14 10.36
CA ALA A 22 7.67 -1.44 11.54
C ALA A 22 8.14 -0.01 11.26
N PRO A 23 9.08 0.26 10.32
CA PRO A 23 9.50 1.63 10.02
C PRO A 23 8.36 2.45 9.39
N PHE A 24 7.47 1.83 8.61
CA PHE A 24 6.32 2.51 8.03
C PHE A 24 5.30 2.92 9.10
N GLY A 25 4.94 1.98 9.99
CA GLY A 25 4.07 2.25 11.13
C GLY A 25 4.66 3.27 12.09
N TYR A 26 5.97 3.22 12.32
CA TYR A 26 6.68 4.20 13.14
C TYR A 26 6.62 5.61 12.54
N ALA A 27 6.87 5.77 11.24
CA ALA A 27 6.78 7.06 10.56
C ALA A 27 5.35 7.64 10.59
N LEU A 28 4.33 6.80 10.37
CA LEU A 28 2.93 7.23 10.44
C LEU A 28 2.49 7.58 11.86
N TYR A 29 2.91 6.80 12.86
CA TYR A 29 2.58 7.05 14.26
C TYR A 29 3.10 8.40 14.73
N TYR A 30 4.36 8.72 14.44
CA TYR A 30 4.94 10.01 14.80
C TYR A 30 4.31 11.19 14.05
N GLU A 31 3.88 11.02 12.80
CA GLU A 31 3.21 12.10 12.09
C GLU A 31 1.76 12.31 12.58
N ALA A 32 1.09 11.26 13.06
CA ALA A 32 -0.32 11.32 13.46
C ALA A 32 -0.58 11.64 14.94
N VAL A 33 0.38 11.33 15.83
CA VAL A 33 0.17 11.33 17.30
C VAL A 33 1.04 12.35 18.04
N VAL A 34 1.92 13.09 17.35
CA VAL A 34 2.72 14.13 18.01
C VAL A 34 1.85 15.34 18.34
N ASP A 35 1.56 15.50 19.64
CA ASP A 35 0.90 16.67 20.20
C ASP A 35 1.81 17.91 20.15
N SER A 36 1.22 19.10 20.17
CA SER A 36 1.98 20.35 20.24
C SER A 36 2.69 20.46 21.58
N SER A 37 4.00 20.75 21.59
CA SER A 37 4.77 20.95 22.81
C SER A 37 4.42 22.27 23.50
N GLN A 38 4.18 23.31 22.71
CA GLN A 38 3.84 24.66 23.17
C GLN A 38 2.83 25.28 22.21
N SER A 39 1.89 26.07 22.75
CA SER A 39 0.95 26.88 21.99
C SER A 39 0.94 28.32 22.48
N HIS A 40 0.68 29.26 21.58
CA HIS A 40 0.55 30.67 21.90
C HIS A 40 -0.59 31.29 21.10
N SER A 41 -1.47 32.03 21.78
CA SER A 41 -2.52 32.79 21.11
C SER A 41 -1.91 33.98 20.39
N LEU A 42 -2.25 34.14 19.11
CA LEU A 42 -1.85 35.28 18.30
C LEU A 42 -2.91 36.38 18.39
N GLY A 43 -2.47 37.62 18.19
CA GLY A 43 -3.37 38.76 18.06
C GLY A 43 -4.22 38.72 16.79
N ASP A 44 -5.04 39.75 16.61
CA ASP A 44 -5.97 39.85 15.50
C ASP A 44 -5.29 39.80 14.12
N VAL A 45 -6.03 39.29 13.14
CA VAL A 45 -5.64 39.26 11.72
C VAL A 45 -5.17 40.65 11.26
N GLY A 46 -4.02 40.69 10.58
CA GLY A 46 -3.34 41.92 10.15
C GLY A 46 -2.33 42.47 11.15
N THR A 47 -2.13 41.80 12.30
CA THR A 47 -1.14 42.19 13.30
C THR A 47 0.09 41.27 13.23
N ALA A 48 1.28 41.87 13.20
CA ALA A 48 2.52 41.12 13.35
C ALA A 48 2.72 40.74 14.82
N ASN A 49 2.94 39.46 15.08
CA ASN A 49 3.16 38.89 16.40
C ASN A 49 4.60 38.40 16.52
N GLN A 50 5.23 38.64 17.67
CA GLN A 50 6.55 38.11 17.99
C GLN A 50 6.44 37.16 19.19
N VAL A 51 6.80 35.89 18.98
CA VAL A 51 6.69 34.83 19.98
C VAL A 51 8.04 34.15 20.15
N THR A 52 8.47 33.96 21.39
CA THR A 52 9.70 33.22 21.70
C THR A 52 9.34 31.84 22.24
N PHE A 53 9.86 30.80 21.61
CA PHE A 53 9.73 29.43 22.07
C PHE A 53 11.06 28.91 22.63
N HIS A 54 10.95 28.01 23.61
CA HIS A 54 12.08 27.29 24.19
C HIS A 54 11.99 25.83 23.81
N SER A 55 12.97 25.32 23.07
CA SER A 55 12.92 23.99 22.47
C SER A 55 14.22 23.23 22.65
N THR A 56 14.14 21.91 22.46
CA THR A 56 15.31 21.03 22.61
C THR A 56 16.34 21.31 21.49
N PRO A 57 17.59 21.69 21.83
CA PRO A 57 18.61 22.00 20.83
C PRO A 57 18.88 20.85 19.86
N GLY A 58 19.01 21.15 18.57
CA GLY A 58 19.32 20.17 17.52
C GLY A 58 18.20 19.18 17.19
N SER A 59 17.01 19.32 17.79
CA SER A 59 15.82 18.56 17.42
C SER A 59 15.17 19.11 16.15
N LEU A 60 14.37 18.29 15.47
CA LEU A 60 13.55 18.73 14.34
C LEU A 60 12.21 19.24 14.87
N ALA A 61 11.85 20.48 14.50
CA ALA A 61 10.64 21.16 14.92
C ALA A 61 9.83 21.67 13.73
N ARG A 62 8.54 21.93 13.96
CA ARG A 62 7.57 22.37 12.95
C ARG A 62 6.57 23.26 13.63
N LEU A 63 6.20 24.30 12.93
CA LEU A 63 5.17 25.22 13.36
C LEU A 63 3.86 24.87 12.66
N ALA A 64 2.75 25.13 13.33
CA ALA A 64 1.44 25.17 12.72
C ALA A 64 0.64 26.35 13.24
N ILE A 65 -0.19 26.91 12.38
CA ILE A 65 -1.23 27.86 12.80
C ILE A 65 -2.55 27.13 12.79
N GLU A 66 -3.26 27.22 13.91
CA GLU A 66 -4.66 26.88 14.03
C GLU A 66 -5.49 28.16 14.04
N ALA A 67 -6.56 28.16 13.25
CA ALA A 67 -7.49 29.28 13.17
C ALA A 67 -8.92 28.78 13.27
N HIS A 68 -9.70 29.41 14.14
CA HIS A 68 -11.15 29.29 14.08
C HIS A 68 -11.65 30.26 13.02
N VAL A 69 -12.15 29.73 11.90
CA VAL A 69 -12.55 30.51 10.73
C VAL A 69 -14.06 30.55 10.64
N MET A 70 -14.60 31.75 10.40
CA MET A 70 -15.99 32.00 10.06
C MET A 70 -16.06 32.52 8.64
N THR A 71 -16.90 31.91 7.80
CA THR A 71 -17.06 32.35 6.41
C THR A 71 -18.49 32.19 5.94
N ASN A 72 -18.96 33.14 5.13
CA ASN A 72 -20.24 33.04 4.42
C ASN A 72 -20.07 32.38 3.04
N SER A 73 -18.83 32.16 2.60
CA SER A 73 -18.52 31.58 1.31
C SER A 73 -18.38 30.06 1.44
N VAL A 74 -19.33 29.32 0.89
CA VAL A 74 -19.34 27.85 0.90
C VAL A 74 -19.45 27.28 -0.51
N GLN A 75 -19.07 26.01 -0.69
CA GLN A 75 -19.19 25.26 -1.93
C GLN A 75 -19.56 23.80 -1.60
N GLU A 76 -20.46 23.18 -2.37
CA GLU A 76 -20.76 21.74 -2.25
C GLU A 76 -19.50 20.90 -2.52
N ASP A 77 -19.26 19.87 -1.70
CA ASP A 77 -18.14 18.94 -1.92
C ASP A 77 -18.42 18.06 -3.16
N PRO A 78 -17.67 18.19 -4.26
CA PRO A 78 -17.91 17.39 -5.45
C PRO A 78 -17.43 15.93 -5.31
N ASP A 79 -16.58 15.64 -4.33
CA ASP A 79 -15.93 14.34 -4.14
C ASP A 79 -16.63 13.48 -3.07
N ASP A 80 -17.63 14.04 -2.36
CA ASP A 80 -18.48 13.32 -1.40
C ASP A 80 -19.93 13.25 -1.90
N PHE A 81 -20.61 12.13 -1.62
CA PHE A 81 -22.03 11.95 -1.93
C PHE A 81 -22.94 12.46 -0.79
N SER A 82 -22.36 13.12 0.21
CA SER A 82 -23.07 13.81 1.29
C SER A 82 -23.47 15.21 0.83
N ASP A 83 -24.58 15.75 1.38
CA ASP A 83 -25.00 17.14 1.16
C ASP A 83 -24.15 18.14 1.99
N ASP A 84 -22.86 17.85 2.19
CA ASP A 84 -21.97 18.64 3.02
C ASP A 84 -21.35 19.81 2.22
N PHE A 85 -21.34 20.98 2.87
CA PHE A 85 -20.77 22.21 2.32
C PHE A 85 -19.35 22.42 2.84
N ILE A 86 -18.40 22.71 1.94
CA ILE A 86 -17.04 23.12 2.29
C ILE A 86 -16.98 24.65 2.42
N ALA A 87 -16.60 25.14 3.59
CA ALA A 87 -16.31 26.55 3.82
C ALA A 87 -14.99 26.99 3.15
N ARG A 88 -15.02 28.16 2.50
CA ARG A 88 -13.91 28.73 1.71
C ARG A 88 -13.29 29.94 2.41
N PHE A 89 -11.97 29.94 2.49
CA PHE A 89 -11.14 30.99 3.09
C PHE A 89 -9.71 30.93 2.57
N LYS A 90 -9.01 32.06 2.57
CA LYS A 90 -7.60 32.19 2.16
C LYS A 90 -6.94 33.37 2.86
N PHE A 91 -6.25 33.08 3.96
CA PHE A 91 -5.42 34.02 4.71
C PHE A 91 -3.94 33.86 4.30
N PRO A 92 -3.29 34.90 3.75
CA PRO A 92 -1.85 34.87 3.53
C PRO A 92 -1.12 34.93 4.88
N VAL A 93 -0.03 34.19 5.01
CA VAL A 93 0.77 34.12 6.24
C VAL A 93 2.22 34.42 5.90
N ASN A 94 2.79 35.44 6.52
CA ASN A 94 4.22 35.71 6.42
C ASN A 94 4.86 35.31 7.75
N TYR A 95 5.89 34.48 7.72
CA TYR A 95 6.56 34.05 8.94
C TYR A 95 8.08 34.06 8.78
N SER A 96 8.77 34.41 9.86
CA SER A 96 10.22 34.43 9.95
C SER A 96 10.65 33.80 11.27
N ILE A 97 11.57 32.86 11.19
CA ILE A 97 12.19 32.20 12.33
C ILE A 97 13.61 32.70 12.43
N SER A 98 13.99 33.18 13.61
CA SER A 98 15.32 33.68 13.90
C SER A 98 15.89 33.08 15.18
N ASP A 99 17.20 32.94 15.19
CA ASP A 99 18.00 32.59 16.36
C ASP A 99 18.05 33.79 17.35
N VAL A 100 18.50 33.58 18.59
CA VAL A 100 18.71 34.63 19.61
C VAL A 100 19.67 35.71 19.14
N ASN A 101 20.57 35.37 18.23
CA ASN A 101 21.51 36.31 17.61
C ASN A 101 20.89 37.16 16.48
N GLY A 102 19.60 36.96 16.16
CA GLY A 102 18.90 37.66 15.08
C GLY A 102 19.19 37.10 13.68
N ASN A 103 19.87 35.96 13.57
CA ASN A 103 20.10 35.28 12.30
C ASN A 103 18.80 34.63 11.83
N THR A 104 18.32 35.01 10.65
CA THR A 104 17.13 34.41 10.02
C THR A 104 17.45 32.97 9.59
N LEU A 105 16.74 32.01 10.16
CA LEU A 105 16.81 30.60 9.79
C LEU A 105 15.87 30.31 8.62
N ILE A 106 14.64 30.82 8.69
CA ILE A 106 13.59 30.64 7.67
C ILE A 106 12.84 31.96 7.53
N LYS A 107 12.52 32.33 6.30
CA LYS A 107 11.61 33.43 5.99
C LYS A 107 10.81 33.09 4.75
N GLU A 108 9.53 32.84 4.93
CA GLU A 108 8.67 32.32 3.88
C GLU A 108 7.28 32.92 3.94
N ASN A 109 6.59 32.86 2.80
CA ASN A 109 5.20 33.23 2.68
C ASN A 109 4.40 31.94 2.46
N ALA A 110 3.48 31.67 3.38
CA ALA A 110 2.55 30.56 3.34
C ALA A 110 1.11 31.09 3.18
N ALA A 111 0.15 30.17 3.10
CA ALA A 111 -1.26 30.53 3.11
C ALA A 111 -2.06 29.50 3.91
N LEU A 112 -2.88 30.01 4.83
CA LEU A 112 -3.94 29.26 5.49
C LEU A 112 -5.17 29.33 4.59
N ALA A 113 -5.37 28.28 3.79
CA ALA A 113 -6.37 28.30 2.72
C ALA A 113 -7.13 26.98 2.61
N TRP A 114 -8.44 27.07 2.33
CA TRP A 114 -9.34 25.92 2.20
C TRP A 114 -8.91 24.87 1.17
N LYS A 115 -8.10 25.26 0.16
CA LYS A 115 -7.53 24.40 -0.88
C LYS A 115 -6.13 24.92 -1.25
N ASN A 116 -5.17 24.00 -1.44
CA ASN A 116 -3.76 24.28 -1.75
C ASN A 116 -2.92 24.94 -0.62
N GLY A 117 -3.43 25.00 0.62
CA GLY A 117 -2.61 25.29 1.82
C GLY A 117 -1.80 24.05 2.22
N GLY A 118 -0.56 24.23 2.68
CA GLY A 118 0.51 23.22 2.76
C GLY A 118 0.35 21.98 3.65
N SER A 119 -0.88 21.64 4.05
CA SER A 119 -1.33 20.48 4.86
C SER A 119 -2.37 21.03 5.81
N LEU A 120 -3.62 21.05 5.35
CA LEU A 120 -4.77 21.56 6.09
C LEU A 120 -5.50 20.39 6.75
N SER A 121 -5.57 20.36 8.08
CA SER A 121 -6.52 19.52 8.80
C SER A 121 -7.81 20.33 8.98
N LYS A 122 -8.95 19.80 8.55
CA LYS A 122 -10.26 20.45 8.69
C LYS A 122 -11.11 19.65 9.66
N ARG A 123 -11.66 20.33 10.66
CA ARG A 123 -12.83 19.85 11.39
C ARG A 123 -13.99 20.79 11.05
N ASN A 124 -14.87 20.35 10.17
CA ASN A 124 -16.11 21.08 9.88
C ASN A 124 -16.98 20.93 11.11
N GLU A 125 -17.09 22.01 11.90
CA GLU A 125 -17.88 22.01 13.13
C GLU A 125 -19.34 22.25 12.79
N ASP A 126 -19.63 23.29 12.00
CA ASP A 126 -20.97 23.60 11.50
C ASP A 126 -20.87 24.28 10.12
N THR A 127 -21.15 23.57 9.03
CA THR A 127 -21.16 24.13 7.67
C THR A 127 -22.53 23.98 7.03
N THR A 128 -23.10 25.09 6.57
CA THR A 128 -24.44 25.17 5.94
C THR A 128 -24.36 25.84 4.58
N SER A 129 -25.46 25.85 3.82
CA SER A 129 -25.57 26.53 2.53
C SER A 129 -25.41 28.06 2.59
N THR A 130 -25.49 28.65 3.79
CA THR A 130 -25.38 30.11 4.01
C THR A 130 -24.05 30.55 4.62
N GLY A 131 -23.19 29.62 5.00
CA GLY A 131 -21.94 29.89 5.72
C GLY A 131 -21.55 28.75 6.65
N GLY A 132 -20.38 28.86 7.26
CA GLY A 132 -19.91 27.87 8.21
C GLY A 132 -18.79 28.34 9.10
N THR A 133 -18.64 27.60 10.20
CA THR A 133 -17.54 27.70 11.15
C THR A 133 -16.71 26.44 11.11
N LEU A 134 -15.39 26.60 11.07
CA LEU A 134 -14.48 25.47 11.08
C LEU A 134 -13.18 25.81 11.78
N THR A 135 -12.50 24.76 12.22
CA THR A 135 -11.13 24.85 12.73
C THR A 135 -10.16 24.42 11.63
N ALA A 136 -9.29 25.36 11.24
CA ALA A 136 -8.37 25.24 10.13
C ALA A 136 -6.93 25.24 10.65
N THR A 137 -6.22 24.12 10.50
CA THR A 137 -4.82 24.01 10.94
C THR A 137 -3.88 23.86 9.75
N THR A 138 -2.98 24.81 9.53
CA THR A 138 -1.92 24.73 8.50
C THR A 138 -0.58 24.45 9.15
N ARG A 139 0.07 23.37 8.72
CA ARG A 139 1.42 22.98 9.15
C ARG A 139 2.47 23.52 8.17
N PHE A 140 3.55 24.07 8.69
CA PHE A 140 4.68 24.57 7.90
C PHE A 140 5.79 23.52 7.72
N ASP A 141 6.84 23.90 7.01
CA ASP A 141 7.99 23.02 6.78
C ASP A 141 8.77 22.75 8.06
N LYS A 142 9.41 21.57 8.09
CA LYS A 142 10.22 21.12 9.22
C LYS A 142 11.55 21.88 9.21
N PHE A 143 12.03 22.25 10.39
CA PHE A 143 13.30 22.97 10.56
C PHE A 143 14.08 22.46 11.76
N THR A 144 15.39 22.68 11.75
CA THR A 144 16.28 22.26 12.84
C THR A 144 16.35 23.36 13.89
N VAL A 145 16.12 22.99 15.15
CA VAL A 145 16.25 23.91 16.28
C VAL A 145 17.74 24.27 16.47
N PRO A 146 18.09 25.57 16.56
CA PRO A 146 19.47 26.00 16.77
C PRO A 146 20.02 25.49 18.12
N ALA A 147 21.35 25.49 18.23
CA ALA A 147 22.07 24.86 19.35
C ALA A 147 21.80 25.51 20.72
N ASP A 148 21.27 26.72 20.72
CA ASP A 148 20.90 27.49 21.91
C ASP A 148 19.48 27.19 22.41
N GLY A 149 18.66 26.49 21.61
CA GLY A 149 17.32 26.03 21.98
C GLY A 149 16.28 27.16 22.09
N LYS A 150 16.55 28.34 21.53
CA LYS A 150 15.61 29.47 21.58
C LYS A 150 15.24 29.92 20.17
N LEU A 151 13.95 30.09 19.95
CA LEU A 151 13.40 30.44 18.63
C LEU A 151 12.60 31.72 18.75
N ASN A 152 12.99 32.76 18.04
CA ASN A 152 12.21 33.98 17.89
C ASN A 152 11.43 33.91 16.59
N ILE A 153 10.12 33.85 16.71
CA ILE A 153 9.20 33.69 15.59
C ILE A 153 8.43 34.98 15.43
N GLU A 154 8.57 35.59 14.27
CA GLU A 154 7.75 36.70 13.83
C GLU A 154 6.75 36.19 12.81
N ILE A 155 5.46 36.39 13.07
CA ILE A 155 4.39 35.87 12.24
C ILE A 155 3.26 36.87 12.08
N GLU A 156 2.80 37.03 10.83
CA GLU A 156 1.72 37.92 10.45
C GLU A 156 0.73 37.15 9.59
N VAL A 157 -0.50 37.05 10.06
CA VAL A 157 -1.63 36.49 9.30
C VAL A 157 -2.39 37.66 8.70
N GLY A 158 -2.35 37.82 7.39
CA GLY A 158 -3.06 38.88 6.69
C GLY A 158 -4.57 38.60 6.54
N PRO A 159 -5.38 39.60 6.17
CA PRO A 159 -6.82 39.44 5.97
C PRO A 159 -7.13 38.47 4.82
N ASP A 160 -8.35 37.92 4.84
CA ASP A 160 -8.80 37.05 3.77
C ASP A 160 -8.79 37.80 2.43
N SER A 161 -8.14 37.20 1.44
CA SER A 161 -7.85 37.83 0.15
C SER A 161 -8.90 37.56 -0.93
N THR A 162 -9.91 36.72 -0.70
CA THR A 162 -10.78 36.21 -1.78
C THR A 162 -12.24 35.97 -1.37
N TYR A 163 -12.48 35.49 -0.17
CA TYR A 163 -13.77 34.97 0.32
C TYR A 163 -14.35 35.77 1.48
N GLU A 164 -13.66 36.82 1.95
CA GLU A 164 -14.10 37.71 3.03
C GLU A 164 -14.36 36.95 4.35
N ALA A 165 -13.63 35.85 4.58
CA ALA A 165 -13.68 35.11 5.82
C ALA A 165 -13.02 35.88 6.98
N THR A 166 -13.44 35.60 8.20
CA THR A 166 -12.84 36.14 9.42
C THR A 166 -12.23 35.01 10.26
N ALA A 167 -11.16 35.32 10.98
CA ALA A 167 -10.50 34.40 11.90
C ALA A 167 -10.43 35.04 13.30
N PRO A 168 -11.49 34.94 14.12
CA PRO A 168 -11.55 35.56 15.45
C PRO A 168 -10.56 34.98 16.47
N SER A 169 -10.05 33.77 16.23
CA SER A 169 -9.04 33.15 17.10
C SER A 169 -7.95 32.52 16.23
N LEU A 170 -6.70 32.82 16.59
CA LEU A 170 -5.49 32.33 15.96
C LEU A 170 -4.58 31.78 17.06
N GLU A 171 -4.10 30.55 16.88
CA GLU A 171 -3.13 29.91 17.76
C GLU A 171 -1.93 29.42 16.96
N LEU A 172 -0.74 29.68 17.48
CA LEU A 172 0.52 29.17 16.96
C LEU A 172 0.98 28.00 17.81
N HIS A 173 1.15 26.84 17.18
CA HIS A 173 1.61 25.61 17.81
C HIS A 173 3.03 25.27 17.35
N LEU A 174 3.86 24.85 18.29
CA LEU A 174 5.16 24.27 18.02
C LEU A 174 5.10 22.76 18.30
N TYR A 175 5.54 21.96 17.34
CA TYR A 175 5.68 20.52 17.47
C TYR A 175 7.17 20.18 17.53
N GLU A 176 7.57 19.51 18.61
CA GLU A 176 8.94 19.06 18.85
C GLU A 176 9.07 17.54 18.77
N GLY A 177 10.31 17.06 18.62
CA GLY A 177 10.59 15.62 18.63
C GLY A 177 10.16 14.88 17.37
N MET A 178 9.96 15.61 16.26
CA MET A 178 9.70 14.93 14.99
C MET A 178 10.94 14.24 14.48
N ILE A 179 10.70 13.21 13.69
CA ILE A 179 11.73 12.42 13.04
C ILE A 179 11.70 12.76 11.55
N ASP A 180 12.86 12.65 10.91
CA ASP A 180 12.91 12.68 9.46
C ASP A 180 12.28 11.39 8.91
N ASN A 181 10.99 11.48 8.58
CA ASN A 181 10.20 10.35 8.10
C ASN A 181 10.73 9.79 6.77
N ILE A 182 11.48 10.58 6.00
CA ILE A 182 11.95 10.21 4.67
C ILE A 182 12.76 8.92 4.75
N TRP A 183 13.71 8.83 5.69
CA TRP A 183 14.57 7.65 5.81
C TRP A 183 13.83 6.39 6.29
N TYR A 184 12.86 6.53 7.18
CA TYR A 184 12.05 5.39 7.64
C TYR A 184 11.12 4.87 6.54
N VAL A 185 10.50 5.78 5.78
CA VAL A 185 9.68 5.41 4.61
C VAL A 185 10.54 4.74 3.55
N VAL A 186 11.70 5.31 3.23
CA VAL A 186 12.65 4.71 2.27
C VAL A 186 13.13 3.34 2.74
N ALA A 187 13.47 3.19 4.02
CA ALA A 187 13.87 1.91 4.59
C ALA A 187 12.75 0.87 4.52
N GLY A 188 11.51 1.25 4.86
CA GLY A 188 10.33 0.39 4.76
C GLY A 188 10.08 -0.08 3.33
N ILE A 189 10.06 0.83 2.35
CA ILE A 189 9.87 0.51 0.93
C ILE A 189 11.02 -0.39 0.43
N THR A 190 12.26 -0.09 0.80
CA THR A 190 13.42 -0.88 0.39
C THR A 190 13.35 -2.30 0.95
N MET A 191 13.03 -2.46 2.24
CA MET A 191 12.83 -3.77 2.88
C MET A 191 11.68 -4.55 2.24
N LEU A 192 10.58 -3.86 1.90
CA LEU A 192 9.43 -4.47 1.22
C LEU A 192 9.82 -5.03 -0.15
N VAL A 193 10.46 -4.21 -1.00
CA VAL A 193 10.85 -4.61 -2.36
C VAL A 193 11.90 -5.72 -2.34
N ILE A 194 12.93 -5.60 -1.51
CA ILE A 194 13.96 -6.63 -1.37
C ILE A 194 13.35 -7.93 -0.82
N GLY A 195 12.48 -7.81 0.20
CA GLY A 195 11.77 -8.94 0.79
C GLY A 195 10.94 -9.71 -0.23
N ILE A 196 10.19 -8.99 -1.07
CA ILE A 196 9.41 -9.58 -2.18
C ILE A 196 10.33 -10.30 -3.16
N ILE A 197 11.39 -9.66 -3.65
CA ILE A 197 12.31 -10.26 -4.62
C ILE A 197 12.96 -11.53 -4.05
N MET A 198 13.44 -11.48 -2.81
CA MET A 198 14.06 -12.65 -2.16
C MET A 198 13.06 -13.78 -1.92
N ALA A 199 11.84 -13.47 -1.50
CA ALA A 199 10.78 -14.46 -1.31
C ALA A 199 10.38 -15.10 -2.65
N LEU A 200 10.27 -14.32 -3.72
CA LEU A 200 10.00 -14.80 -5.09
C LEU A 200 11.09 -15.79 -5.54
N ILE A 201 12.36 -15.38 -5.45
CA ILE A 201 13.50 -16.20 -5.86
C ILE A 201 13.55 -17.48 -5.02
N GLY A 202 13.44 -17.36 -3.69
CA GLY A 202 13.46 -18.49 -2.76
C GLY A 202 12.34 -19.49 -3.08
N PHE A 203 11.12 -19.00 -3.28
CA PHE A 203 9.96 -19.82 -3.62
C PHE A 203 10.14 -20.55 -4.96
N ILE A 204 10.57 -19.85 -6.01
CA ILE A 204 10.85 -20.45 -7.34
C ILE A 204 11.86 -21.60 -7.20
N PHE A 205 12.95 -21.40 -6.45
CA PHE A 205 13.94 -22.45 -6.25
C PHE A 205 13.44 -23.60 -5.39
N VAL A 206 12.62 -23.35 -4.35
CA VAL A 206 11.98 -24.40 -3.55
C VAL A 206 11.10 -25.29 -4.44
N VAL A 207 10.24 -24.69 -5.27
CA VAL A 207 9.35 -25.42 -6.19
C VAL A 207 10.15 -26.17 -7.25
N THR A 208 11.17 -25.53 -7.83
CA THR A 208 12.03 -26.17 -8.85
C THR A 208 12.82 -27.34 -8.27
N ASN A 209 13.27 -27.24 -7.01
CA ASN A 209 13.97 -28.34 -6.35
C ASN A 209 13.02 -29.49 -5.99
N ALA A 210 11.82 -29.17 -5.49
CA ALA A 210 10.80 -30.18 -5.19
C ALA A 210 10.36 -30.96 -6.45
N THR A 211 10.23 -30.28 -7.59
CA THR A 211 9.89 -30.91 -8.88
C THR A 211 11.05 -31.74 -9.45
N LYS A 212 12.31 -31.35 -9.23
CA LYS A 212 13.47 -32.17 -9.59
C LYS A 212 13.54 -33.45 -8.75
N GLU A 213 13.34 -33.35 -7.43
CA GLU A 213 13.31 -34.52 -6.53
C GLU A 213 12.21 -35.51 -6.94
N SER A 214 10.99 -35.04 -7.26
CA SER A 214 9.92 -35.92 -7.73
C SER A 214 10.24 -36.64 -9.05
N ASN A 215 10.85 -35.93 -10.01
CA ASN A 215 11.24 -36.54 -11.29
C ASN A 215 12.38 -37.56 -11.12
N GLN A 216 13.35 -37.32 -10.25
CA GLN A 216 14.44 -38.27 -9.99
C GLN A 216 13.97 -39.55 -9.29
N LEU A 217 13.02 -39.43 -8.35
CA LEU A 217 12.41 -40.58 -7.70
C LEU A 217 11.63 -41.46 -8.69
N GLN A 218 11.02 -40.86 -9.72
CA GLN A 218 10.37 -41.61 -10.81
C GLN A 218 11.38 -42.32 -11.73
N ILE A 219 12.53 -41.68 -12.02
CA ILE A 219 13.59 -42.26 -12.88
C ILE A 219 14.33 -43.41 -12.17
N SER A 220 14.38 -43.41 -10.83
CA SER A 220 15.11 -44.42 -10.04
C SER A 220 14.34 -45.73 -9.82
N GLN A 221 13.07 -45.81 -10.27
CA GLN A 221 12.29 -47.05 -10.33
C GLN A 221 12.15 -47.50 -11.79
N PRO A 222 13.02 -48.39 -12.29
CA PRO A 222 13.13 -48.67 -13.73
C PRO A 222 11.92 -49.40 -14.34
N ASN A 223 10.98 -49.91 -13.53
CA ASN A 223 9.78 -50.61 -14.01
C ASN A 223 8.48 -49.79 -13.90
N ALA A 224 8.55 -48.47 -13.69
CA ALA A 224 7.39 -47.59 -13.73
C ALA A 224 7.41 -46.59 -14.90
N VAL A 225 8.21 -46.83 -15.94
CA VAL A 225 8.09 -46.09 -17.22
C VAL A 225 6.90 -46.66 -18.01
N SER A 226 5.71 -46.54 -17.42
CA SER A 226 4.47 -46.74 -18.14
C SER A 226 4.01 -45.37 -18.65
N GLY A 227 4.41 -45.07 -19.89
CA GLY A 227 3.62 -44.18 -20.76
C GLY A 227 4.08 -42.73 -20.88
N THR A 228 5.22 -42.48 -21.54
CA THR A 228 5.24 -41.37 -22.50
C THR A 228 4.25 -41.72 -23.61
N ARG A 229 2.97 -41.33 -23.43
CA ARG A 229 2.01 -41.42 -24.53
C ARG A 229 2.51 -40.48 -25.60
N GLN A 230 2.82 -41.00 -26.78
CA GLN A 230 2.98 -40.21 -27.99
C GLN A 230 1.58 -39.72 -28.39
N GLY A 231 1.01 -38.82 -27.59
CA GLY A 231 -0.29 -38.20 -27.85
C GLY A 231 -0.23 -37.40 -29.14
N SER A 232 -1.38 -37.23 -29.80
CA SER A 232 -1.46 -36.28 -30.92
C SER A 232 -0.99 -34.91 -30.43
N LEU A 233 -0.17 -34.23 -31.24
CA LEU A 233 0.30 -32.87 -30.93
C LEU A 233 -0.87 -31.95 -30.54
N ASP A 234 -2.02 -32.18 -31.18
CA ASP A 234 -3.28 -31.48 -30.92
C ASP A 234 -3.82 -31.69 -29.50
N ALA A 235 -3.76 -32.90 -28.94
CA ALA A 235 -4.24 -33.19 -27.58
C ALA A 235 -3.36 -32.51 -26.52
N ASN A 236 -2.04 -32.50 -26.73
CA ASN A 236 -1.09 -31.83 -25.82
C ASN A 236 -1.29 -30.31 -25.84
N GLN A 237 -1.49 -29.73 -27.03
CA GLN A 237 -1.80 -28.31 -27.17
C GLN A 237 -3.14 -27.94 -26.53
N GLN A 238 -4.17 -28.75 -26.71
CA GLN A 238 -5.49 -28.54 -26.09
C GLN A 238 -5.40 -28.54 -24.56
N ALA A 239 -4.70 -29.52 -23.96
CA ALA A 239 -4.49 -29.58 -22.52
C ALA A 239 -3.70 -28.35 -22.00
N MET A 240 -2.63 -27.96 -22.71
CA MET A 240 -1.86 -26.75 -22.41
C MET A 240 -2.74 -25.49 -22.47
N PHE A 241 -3.58 -25.34 -23.49
CA PHE A 241 -4.46 -24.18 -23.63
C PHE A 241 -5.52 -24.11 -22.54
N ILE A 242 -6.09 -25.24 -22.12
CA ILE A 242 -7.00 -25.28 -20.96
C ILE A 242 -6.27 -24.71 -19.73
N GLN A 243 -5.03 -25.15 -19.47
CA GLN A 243 -4.26 -24.66 -18.33
C GLN A 243 -3.90 -23.18 -18.45
N LEU A 244 -3.47 -22.69 -19.62
CA LEU A 244 -3.11 -21.28 -19.83
C LEU A 244 -4.32 -20.34 -19.80
N SER A 245 -5.50 -20.85 -20.17
CA SER A 245 -6.74 -20.06 -20.17
C SER A 245 -7.13 -19.56 -18.78
N ALA A 246 -6.57 -20.15 -17.72
CA ALA A 246 -6.60 -19.67 -16.35
C ALA A 246 -6.20 -18.18 -16.21
N PHE A 247 -5.29 -17.69 -17.05
CA PHE A 247 -4.84 -16.30 -17.03
C PHE A 247 -5.90 -15.29 -17.47
N SER A 248 -6.97 -15.73 -18.14
CA SER A 248 -8.11 -14.86 -18.45
C SER A 248 -8.76 -14.26 -17.20
N GLY A 249 -8.57 -14.90 -16.03
CA GLY A 249 -9.03 -14.37 -14.75
C GLY A 249 -8.37 -13.06 -14.31
N TYR A 250 -7.26 -12.66 -14.92
CA TYR A 250 -6.65 -11.35 -14.68
C TYR A 250 -7.34 -10.21 -15.45
N ILE A 251 -8.12 -10.53 -16.48
CA ILE A 251 -8.83 -9.55 -17.31
C ILE A 251 -10.33 -9.57 -16.99
N ILE A 252 -10.89 -10.76 -16.79
CA ILE A 252 -12.32 -10.97 -16.56
C ILE A 252 -12.50 -11.57 -15.16
N PRO A 253 -13.34 -10.97 -14.28
CA PRO A 253 -13.61 -11.56 -12.97
C PRO A 253 -14.18 -12.98 -13.14
N PHE A 254 -13.67 -13.92 -12.34
CA PHE A 254 -13.97 -15.37 -12.44
C PHE A 254 -13.54 -16.06 -13.75
N GLY A 255 -12.89 -15.35 -14.68
CA GLY A 255 -12.38 -15.91 -15.93
C GLY A 255 -11.42 -17.08 -15.72
N SER A 256 -10.67 -17.06 -14.61
CA SER A 256 -9.76 -18.13 -14.21
C SER A 256 -10.45 -19.47 -13.97
N ILE A 257 -11.76 -19.50 -13.73
CA ILE A 257 -12.54 -20.74 -13.55
C ILE A 257 -13.39 -20.98 -14.81
N ILE A 258 -14.11 -19.95 -15.25
CA ILE A 258 -15.09 -20.07 -16.33
C ILE A 258 -14.43 -20.51 -17.64
N VAL A 259 -13.30 -19.89 -18.02
CA VAL A 259 -12.67 -20.16 -19.32
C VAL A 259 -12.04 -21.57 -19.38
N PRO A 260 -11.26 -22.04 -18.37
CA PRO A 260 -10.79 -23.43 -18.36
C PRO A 260 -11.93 -24.45 -18.37
N VAL A 261 -13.03 -24.19 -17.66
CA VAL A 261 -14.20 -25.08 -17.64
C VAL A 261 -14.83 -25.17 -19.03
N ILE A 262 -15.05 -24.04 -19.71
CA ILE A 262 -15.61 -24.01 -21.06
C ILE A 262 -14.70 -24.77 -22.03
N LEU A 263 -13.39 -24.48 -22.03
CA LEU A 263 -12.45 -25.16 -22.94
C LEU A 263 -12.36 -26.66 -22.67
N TRP A 264 -12.36 -27.08 -21.40
CA TRP A 264 -12.41 -28.49 -21.04
C TRP A 264 -13.68 -29.16 -21.56
N GLN A 265 -14.86 -28.54 -21.42
CA GLN A 265 -16.12 -29.10 -21.94
C GLN A 265 -16.14 -29.24 -23.46
N ILE A 266 -15.45 -28.37 -24.21
CA ILE A 266 -15.41 -28.45 -25.68
C ILE A 266 -14.49 -29.59 -26.17
N TRP A 267 -13.42 -29.91 -25.42
CA TRP A 267 -12.39 -30.85 -25.88
C TRP A 267 -12.33 -32.17 -25.11
N LYS A 268 -13.07 -32.31 -24.00
CA LYS A 268 -13.09 -33.54 -23.18
C LYS A 268 -13.41 -34.82 -23.96
N ASP A 269 -14.33 -34.77 -24.92
CA ASP A 269 -14.77 -35.96 -25.65
C ASP A 269 -13.81 -36.34 -26.80
N LYS A 270 -12.80 -35.51 -27.08
CA LYS A 270 -11.85 -35.73 -28.19
C LYS A 270 -10.71 -36.67 -27.83
N ASP A 271 -10.15 -36.54 -26.62
CA ASP A 271 -9.07 -37.40 -26.15
C ASP A 271 -9.14 -37.62 -24.62
N PRO A 272 -9.00 -38.87 -24.13
CA PRO A 272 -8.97 -39.17 -22.69
C PRO A 272 -7.89 -38.43 -21.90
N TYR A 273 -6.78 -38.04 -22.53
CA TYR A 273 -5.73 -37.21 -21.93
C TYR A 273 -6.22 -35.79 -21.67
N VAL A 274 -6.88 -35.18 -22.66
CA VAL A 274 -7.44 -33.82 -22.54
C VAL A 274 -8.50 -33.80 -21.45
N ASP A 275 -9.31 -34.84 -21.36
CA ASP A 275 -10.32 -34.98 -20.31
C ASP A 275 -9.68 -35.08 -18.90
N ARG A 276 -8.64 -35.92 -18.74
CA ARG A 276 -7.92 -36.04 -17.46
C ARG A 276 -7.22 -34.74 -17.05
N MET A 277 -6.45 -34.15 -17.96
CA MET A 277 -5.68 -32.93 -17.68
C MET A 277 -6.59 -31.71 -17.53
N GLY A 278 -7.68 -31.64 -18.30
CA GLY A 278 -8.68 -30.60 -18.16
C GLY A 278 -9.40 -30.64 -16.82
N ARG A 279 -9.78 -31.83 -16.32
CA ARG A 279 -10.30 -32.00 -14.94
C ARG A 279 -9.30 -31.52 -13.89
N GLU A 280 -8.03 -31.88 -14.04
CA GLU A 280 -6.98 -31.49 -13.08
C GLU A 280 -6.77 -29.96 -13.10
N SER A 281 -6.79 -29.35 -14.27
CA SER A 281 -6.74 -27.90 -14.42
C SER A 281 -7.91 -27.20 -13.72
N VAL A 282 -9.14 -27.64 -13.98
CA VAL A 282 -10.36 -27.08 -13.37
C VAL A 282 -10.35 -27.24 -11.85
N ASN A 283 -10.00 -28.43 -11.34
CA ASN A 283 -9.90 -28.68 -9.90
C ASN A 283 -8.87 -27.77 -9.23
N PHE A 284 -7.74 -27.49 -9.90
CA PHE A 284 -6.73 -26.57 -9.40
C PHE A 284 -7.24 -25.13 -9.33
N GLN A 285 -7.92 -24.65 -10.37
CA GLN A 285 -8.50 -23.31 -10.38
C GLN A 285 -9.55 -23.13 -9.28
N LEU A 286 -10.38 -24.15 -9.05
CA LEU A 286 -11.38 -24.14 -7.98
C LEU A 286 -10.73 -24.17 -6.59
N SER A 287 -9.63 -24.90 -6.42
CA SER A 287 -8.84 -24.91 -5.18
C SER A 287 -8.22 -23.54 -4.89
N MET A 288 -7.62 -22.91 -5.91
CA MET A 288 -7.05 -21.57 -5.78
C MET A 288 -8.12 -20.53 -5.44
N ALA A 289 -9.30 -20.60 -6.07
CA ALA A 289 -10.42 -19.73 -5.75
C ALA A 289 -10.83 -19.83 -4.27
N LEU A 290 -10.90 -21.04 -3.73
CA LEU A 290 -11.16 -21.25 -2.31
C LEU A 290 -10.05 -20.65 -1.42
N TYR A 291 -8.78 -20.82 -1.79
CA TYR A 291 -7.67 -20.22 -1.06
C TYR A 291 -7.71 -18.69 -1.08
N TYR A 292 -8.08 -18.06 -2.20
CA TYR A 292 -8.29 -16.62 -2.24
C TYR A 292 -9.44 -16.16 -1.35
N ILE A 293 -10.55 -16.91 -1.28
CA ILE A 293 -11.66 -16.59 -0.38
C ILE A 293 -11.21 -16.65 1.09
N ILE A 294 -10.44 -17.68 1.47
CA ILE A 294 -9.88 -17.79 2.83
C ILE A 294 -8.94 -16.62 3.12
N CYS A 295 -8.04 -16.27 2.18
CA CYS A 295 -7.13 -15.15 2.34
C CYS A 295 -7.87 -13.81 2.48
N PHE A 296 -8.96 -13.63 1.72
CA PHE A 296 -9.80 -12.45 1.78
C PHE A 296 -10.47 -12.29 3.14
N ILE A 297 -10.98 -13.38 3.73
CA ILE A 297 -11.53 -13.37 5.10
C ILE A 297 -10.41 -13.06 6.12
N LEU A 298 -9.21 -13.58 5.93
CA LEU A 298 -8.05 -13.30 6.79
C LEU A 298 -7.51 -11.86 6.63
N MET A 299 -7.94 -11.11 5.60
CA MET A 299 -7.50 -9.74 5.37
C MET A 299 -7.91 -8.80 6.51
N PHE A 300 -9.03 -9.09 7.18
CA PHE A 300 -9.48 -8.36 8.37
C PHE A 300 -8.55 -8.51 9.59
N VAL A 301 -7.54 -9.39 9.52
CA VAL A 301 -6.56 -9.65 10.58
C VAL A 301 -5.14 -9.21 10.16
N ILE A 302 -4.98 -8.36 9.14
CA ILE A 302 -3.71 -7.86 8.55
C ILE A 302 -2.87 -8.96 7.86
N ILE A 303 -2.84 -10.18 8.40
CA ILE A 303 -2.14 -11.36 7.88
C ILE A 303 -2.62 -11.75 6.47
N GLY A 304 -3.90 -11.51 6.13
CA GLY A 304 -4.45 -11.86 4.83
C GLY A 304 -3.81 -11.14 3.65
N MET A 305 -3.28 -9.93 3.84
CA MET A 305 -2.60 -9.18 2.76
C MET A 305 -1.30 -9.86 2.33
N VAL A 306 -0.54 -10.42 3.28
CA VAL A 306 0.68 -11.17 2.96
C VAL A 306 0.33 -12.50 2.31
N LEU A 307 -0.69 -13.19 2.84
CA LEU A 307 -1.08 -14.51 2.36
C LEU A 307 -1.63 -14.49 0.93
N ILE A 308 -2.41 -13.47 0.56
CA ILE A 308 -2.97 -13.35 -0.79
C ILE A 308 -1.89 -13.22 -1.86
N PHE A 309 -0.78 -12.54 -1.55
CA PHE A 309 0.37 -12.43 -2.44
C PHE A 309 1.03 -13.79 -2.68
N PHE A 310 1.18 -14.61 -1.62
CA PHE A 310 1.71 -15.97 -1.76
C PHE A 310 0.79 -16.88 -2.58
N VAL A 311 -0.52 -16.82 -2.35
CA VAL A 311 -1.49 -17.60 -3.14
C VAL A 311 -1.46 -17.16 -4.60
N MET A 312 -1.34 -15.86 -4.88
CA MET A 312 -1.19 -15.33 -6.25
C MET A 312 0.06 -15.84 -6.95
N MET A 313 1.20 -15.82 -6.26
CA MET A 313 2.46 -16.29 -6.83
C MET A 313 2.42 -17.80 -7.07
N PHE A 314 1.91 -18.57 -6.11
CA PHE A 314 1.70 -20.00 -6.22
C PHE A 314 0.81 -20.31 -7.43
N HIS A 315 -0.32 -19.64 -7.54
CA HIS A 315 -1.26 -19.80 -8.64
C HIS A 315 -0.60 -19.58 -10.00
N PHE A 316 0.14 -18.47 -10.16
CA PHE A 316 0.82 -18.12 -11.40
C PHE A 316 1.89 -19.16 -11.81
N ILE A 317 2.75 -19.57 -10.88
CA ILE A 317 3.85 -20.49 -11.16
C ILE A 317 3.33 -21.88 -11.56
N PHE A 318 2.33 -22.39 -10.86
CA PHE A 318 1.78 -23.72 -11.13
C PHE A 318 0.96 -23.78 -12.42
N ILE A 319 0.35 -22.68 -12.86
CA ILE A 319 -0.22 -22.57 -14.21
C ILE A 319 0.87 -22.77 -15.27
N ILE A 320 2.01 -22.08 -15.15
CA ILE A 320 3.10 -22.17 -16.12
C ILE A 320 3.71 -23.57 -16.15
N ILE A 321 4.05 -24.13 -14.98
CA ILE A 321 4.66 -25.47 -14.90
C ILE A 321 3.70 -26.51 -15.48
N GLY A 322 2.41 -26.45 -15.11
CA GLY A 322 1.39 -27.35 -15.65
C GLY A 322 1.27 -27.24 -17.17
N ALA A 323 1.24 -26.02 -17.71
CA ALA A 323 1.16 -25.81 -19.16
C ALA A 323 2.37 -26.40 -19.90
N VAL A 324 3.60 -26.17 -19.40
CA VAL A 324 4.82 -26.73 -20.00
C VAL A 324 4.86 -28.25 -19.92
N GLN A 325 4.37 -28.85 -18.84
CA GLN A 325 4.33 -30.31 -18.70
C GLN A 325 3.27 -30.92 -19.63
N MET A 326 2.09 -30.30 -19.72
CA MET A 326 1.01 -30.74 -20.62
C MET A 326 1.38 -30.58 -22.10
N SER A 327 2.13 -29.54 -22.46
CA SER A 327 2.61 -29.36 -23.83
C SER A 327 3.55 -30.49 -24.28
N ARG A 328 4.20 -31.18 -23.33
CA ARG A 328 5.06 -32.35 -23.56
C ARG A 328 4.30 -33.69 -23.48
N GLY A 329 2.99 -33.66 -23.26
CA GLY A 329 2.17 -34.87 -23.09
C GLY A 329 2.41 -35.61 -21.77
N ILE A 330 3.02 -34.94 -20.78
CA ILE A 330 3.28 -35.54 -19.47
C ILE A 330 2.05 -35.31 -18.60
N ASP A 331 1.58 -36.36 -17.92
CA ASP A 331 0.51 -36.24 -16.93
C ASP A 331 1.01 -35.37 -15.76
N TYR A 332 0.43 -34.17 -15.62
CA TYR A 332 0.76 -33.25 -14.54
C TYR A 332 -0.28 -33.33 -13.41
N ARG A 333 0.18 -33.37 -12.16
CA ARG A 333 -0.68 -33.31 -10.97
C ARG A 333 -0.32 -32.07 -10.18
N HIS A 334 -1.30 -31.20 -9.96
CA HIS A 334 -1.07 -29.97 -9.22
C HIS A 334 -0.92 -30.27 -7.72
N PRO A 335 0.09 -29.73 -7.03
CA PRO A 335 0.19 -29.85 -5.58
C PRO A 335 -0.89 -29.01 -4.90
N MET A 336 -1.35 -29.47 -3.73
CA MET A 336 -2.41 -28.81 -2.95
C MET A 336 -3.72 -28.62 -3.73
N ILE A 337 -4.07 -29.62 -4.55
CA ILE A 337 -5.35 -29.66 -5.26
C ILE A 337 -6.42 -30.35 -4.40
N ILE A 338 -7.58 -29.73 -4.28
CA ILE A 338 -8.80 -30.36 -3.78
C ILE A 338 -9.55 -30.92 -5.00
N ARG A 339 -9.79 -32.23 -5.01
CA ARG A 339 -10.44 -32.91 -6.13
C ARG A 339 -11.96 -32.81 -6.00
N PHE A 340 -12.52 -31.74 -6.56
CA PHE A 340 -13.98 -31.54 -6.62
C PHE A 340 -14.62 -32.45 -7.67
N ILE A 341 -13.97 -32.61 -8.82
CA ILE A 341 -14.37 -33.53 -9.89
C ILE A 341 -13.53 -34.80 -9.79
N LYS A 342 -14.18 -35.95 -9.55
CA LYS A 342 -13.49 -37.25 -9.46
C LYS A 342 -12.92 -37.67 -10.82
N SER A 343 -11.71 -38.25 -10.76
CA SER A 343 -10.96 -38.79 -11.90
C SER A 343 -11.61 -40.03 -12.47
#